data_AF-A0A923BHX7-F1
#
_entry.id   AF-A0A923BHX7-F1
#
_cell.length_a   1.000
_cell.length_b   1.000
_cell.length_c   1.000
_cell.angle_alpha   90.00
_cell.angle_beta   90.00
_cell.angle_gamma   90.00
#
_symmetry.space_group_name_H-M   'P 1'
#
loop_
_entity.id
_entity.type
_entity.pdbx_description
1 polymer ?
#
loop_
_entity_poly.entity_id
_entity_poly.type
_entity_poly.pdbx_seq_one_letter_code
_entity_poly.pdbx_strand_id
1 'polypeptide(L)'
;MRSISTAMTWELLVSGRLALAATGLSMAAVPILVMTSLFSVARLDPQDETIHMLHLLFMQTNIFAGIVVMLGLVHQSTRPLFPQPATSRTLANGRLFPAASLLTLQVLLWTATLNAVLRINWPVWEPAIFAVAALTASFAVLWLFHGSYWMILGLTFVAALFSFWVKSHFGPIFGMPRHAWSPMGPIEGIALAGVALAFHQLAVAGFARARRGEPPLSLGIAAWLNSLPEWRKRVMAPFATSDAAQRWYFQRRVWITPVAVLSVCLMALVIWGFASGDSRELVNGFAFGSWGLCCAAALGGVILGSIGSKDDVVIGQFLATRPITSGDMARELLHTAALSWAFAWLTWAILFALILCALQVLGYAPVSLIPKEFNFRTFAAALLTSWGLMGNFATVALMGRARLVYRVLLGISTAVVVGILMTKYALTPLAADRLYGGLLSALGLASVAGTSWSLYAAQKRRLITPRIAWLAVASWGALTAFTFYAIPTVEMSNIGHWLFLGLLLIGSLALVVAPLATAPLALAWNRTR
;
A
#
# COMPACT_ATOMS: atom_id res chain seq x y z
N MET A 1 -26.80 8.19 -27.88
CA MET A 1 -25.93 7.32 -27.04
C MET A 1 -24.86 8.19 -26.40
N ARG A 2 -24.55 8.02 -25.10
CA ARG A 2 -23.46 8.77 -24.43
C ARG A 2 -22.11 8.32 -25.01
N SER A 3 -21.15 9.23 -25.16
CA SER A 3 -19.81 8.85 -25.63
C SER A 3 -19.15 7.84 -24.67
N ILE A 4 -18.28 6.97 -25.20
CA ILE A 4 -17.52 5.99 -24.38
C ILE A 4 -16.76 6.68 -23.26
N SER A 5 -16.18 7.86 -23.52
CA SER A 5 -15.49 8.65 -22.50
C SER A 5 -16.44 9.09 -21.39
N THR A 6 -17.65 9.56 -21.73
CA THR A 6 -18.64 9.99 -20.73
C THR A 6 -19.10 8.80 -19.87
N ALA A 7 -19.28 7.63 -20.47
CA ALA A 7 -19.64 6.42 -19.74
C ALA A 7 -18.52 5.97 -18.78
N MET A 8 -17.26 6.01 -19.23
CA MET A 8 -16.09 5.70 -18.40
C MET A 8 -15.92 6.68 -17.24
N THR A 9 -16.07 7.99 -17.48
CA THR A 9 -16.05 9.00 -16.43
C THR A 9 -17.15 8.76 -15.41
N TRP A 10 -18.36 8.47 -15.87
CA TRP A 10 -19.49 8.19 -15.00
C TRP A 10 -19.27 6.94 -14.15
N GLU A 11 -18.78 5.85 -14.74
CA GLU A 11 -18.47 4.63 -14.02
C GLU A 11 -17.37 4.84 -12.98
N LEU A 12 -16.33 5.60 -13.32
CA LEU A 12 -15.23 5.93 -12.41
C LEU A 12 -15.74 6.77 -11.23
N LEU A 13 -16.61 7.75 -11.47
CA LEU A 13 -17.25 8.54 -10.42
C LEU A 13 -18.16 7.69 -9.54
N VAL A 14 -19.06 6.89 -10.12
CA VAL A 14 -20.03 6.09 -9.36
C VAL A 14 -19.35 4.98 -8.57
N SER A 15 -18.40 4.27 -9.19
CA SER A 15 -17.65 3.19 -8.54
C SER A 15 -16.64 3.75 -7.53
N GLY A 16 -16.10 4.93 -7.80
CA GLY A 16 -15.02 5.54 -7.03
C GLY A 16 -15.44 6.58 -6.01
N ARG A 17 -16.71 7.01 -5.95
CA ARG A 17 -17.18 8.10 -5.06
C ARG A 17 -16.68 8.02 -3.62
N LEU A 18 -16.69 6.81 -3.03
CA LEU A 18 -16.22 6.61 -1.66
C LEU A 18 -14.70 6.67 -1.56
N ALA A 19 -13.97 6.10 -2.52
CA ALA A 19 -12.52 6.17 -2.55
C ALA A 19 -12.06 7.62 -2.78
N LEU A 20 -12.67 8.33 -3.73
CA LEU A 20 -12.39 9.74 -4.00
C LEU A 20 -12.69 10.63 -2.77
N ALA A 21 -13.83 10.42 -2.11
CA ALA A 21 -14.14 11.13 -0.87
C ALA A 21 -13.14 10.81 0.25
N ALA A 22 -12.72 9.54 0.37
CA ALA A 22 -11.73 9.12 1.35
C ALA A 22 -10.38 9.74 1.14
N THR A 23 -9.91 9.70 -0.10
CA THR A 23 -8.64 10.30 -0.46
C THR A 23 -8.73 11.81 -0.32
N GLY A 24 -9.87 12.45 -0.64
CA GLY A 24 -10.08 13.88 -0.43
C GLY A 24 -10.00 14.26 1.05
N LEU A 25 -10.71 13.52 1.91
CA LEU A 25 -10.70 13.72 3.36
C LEU A 25 -9.33 13.43 3.97
N SER A 26 -8.66 12.34 3.58
CA SER A 26 -7.33 12.02 4.10
C SER A 26 -6.29 13.04 3.62
N MET A 27 -6.36 13.46 2.35
CA MET A 27 -5.40 14.40 1.78
C MET A 27 -5.57 15.81 2.34
N ALA A 28 -6.80 16.27 2.57
CA ALA A 28 -7.03 17.63 3.07
C ALA A 28 -7.10 17.71 4.59
N ALA A 29 -7.96 16.90 5.20
CA ALA A 29 -8.29 17.12 6.59
C ALA A 29 -7.16 16.68 7.53
N VAL A 30 -6.44 15.59 7.26
CA VAL A 30 -5.32 15.16 8.11
C VAL A 30 -4.20 16.20 8.14
N PRO A 31 -3.65 16.67 7.00
CA PRO A 31 -2.63 17.72 7.02
C PRO A 31 -3.12 19.02 7.65
N ILE A 32 -4.33 19.48 7.31
CA ILE A 32 -4.89 20.69 7.94
C ILE A 32 -4.89 20.51 9.46
N LEU A 33 -5.36 19.38 9.95
CA LEU A 33 -5.47 19.16 11.39
C LEU A 33 -4.13 19.12 12.10
N VAL A 34 -3.17 18.38 11.55
CA VAL A 34 -1.82 18.30 12.12
C VAL A 34 -1.13 19.67 12.04
N MET A 35 -1.20 20.37 10.92
CA MET A 35 -0.59 21.70 10.80
C MET A 35 -1.25 22.69 11.76
N THR A 36 -2.58 22.71 11.83
CA THR A 36 -3.28 23.64 12.70
C THR A 36 -2.99 23.33 14.17
N SER A 37 -2.85 22.06 14.57
CA SER A 37 -2.49 21.71 15.95
C SER A 37 -1.06 22.13 16.29
N LEU A 38 -0.11 21.92 15.38
CA LEU A 38 1.27 22.37 15.53
C LEU A 38 1.37 23.91 15.66
N PHE A 39 0.67 24.66 14.81
CA PHE A 39 0.69 26.12 14.88
C PHE A 39 -0.04 26.69 16.10
N SER A 40 -1.19 26.12 16.49
CA SER A 40 -1.97 26.70 17.60
C SER A 40 -1.50 26.24 18.98
N VAL A 41 -1.06 24.99 19.12
CA VAL A 41 -0.74 24.38 20.42
C VAL A 41 0.76 24.42 20.70
N ALA A 42 1.59 23.99 19.74
CA ALA A 42 3.03 23.95 19.92
C ALA A 42 3.72 25.31 19.65
N ARG A 43 2.98 26.28 19.07
CA ARG A 43 3.48 27.62 18.68
C ARG A 43 4.79 27.55 17.91
N LEU A 44 4.93 26.54 17.05
CA LEU A 44 6.12 26.38 16.21
C LEU A 44 6.19 27.55 15.22
N ASP A 45 7.40 28.07 15.04
CA ASP A 45 7.68 29.11 14.04
C ASP A 45 7.35 28.55 12.64
N PRO A 46 6.52 29.22 11.82
CA PRO A 46 6.29 28.84 10.43
C PRO A 46 7.54 28.62 9.58
N GLN A 47 8.68 29.19 9.98
CA GLN A 47 9.98 29.02 9.32
C GLN A 47 10.79 27.80 9.81
N ASP A 48 10.30 27.05 10.81
CA ASP A 48 10.97 25.87 11.34
C ASP A 48 11.12 24.79 10.25
N GLU A 49 12.33 24.23 10.13
CA GLU A 49 12.65 23.15 9.18
C GLU A 49 11.74 21.93 9.37
N THR A 50 11.28 21.68 10.60
CA THR A 50 10.37 20.59 10.94
C THR A 50 9.02 20.75 10.24
N ILE A 51 8.53 21.99 10.15
CA ILE A 51 7.28 22.35 9.46
C ILE A 51 7.45 22.15 7.95
N HIS A 52 8.58 22.58 7.38
CA HIS A 52 8.89 22.34 5.97
C HIS A 52 9.00 20.84 5.63
N MET A 53 9.57 20.03 6.52
CA MET A 53 9.63 18.58 6.36
C MET A 53 8.25 17.94 6.41
N LEU A 54 7.42 18.35 7.35
CA LEU A 54 6.05 17.84 7.45
C LEU A 54 5.21 18.22 6.22
N HIS A 55 5.39 19.44 5.70
CA HIS A 55 4.76 19.89 4.45
C HIS A 55 5.14 19.01 3.27
N LEU A 56 6.44 18.78 3.08
CA LEU A 56 6.96 17.90 2.03
C LEU A 56 6.32 16.49 2.14
N LEU A 57 6.32 15.92 3.34
CA LEU A 57 5.76 14.59 3.58
C LEU A 57 4.26 14.52 3.25
N PHE A 58 3.48 15.50 3.69
CA PHE A 58 2.05 15.53 3.38
C PHE A 58 1.79 15.67 1.89
N MET A 59 2.49 16.59 1.23
CA MET A 59 2.30 16.83 -0.19
C MET A 59 2.63 15.61 -1.04
N GLN A 60 3.79 15.00 -0.79
CA GLN A 60 4.25 13.81 -1.48
C GLN A 60 3.31 12.63 -1.23
N THR A 61 3.02 12.34 0.04
CA THR A 61 2.14 11.22 0.42
C THR A 61 0.75 11.39 -0.18
N ASN A 62 0.20 12.60 -0.16
CA ASN A 62 -1.11 12.90 -0.70
C ASN A 62 -1.17 12.66 -2.21
N ILE A 63 -0.25 13.26 -2.97
CA ILE A 63 -0.25 13.13 -4.43
C ILE A 63 -0.11 11.65 -4.82
N PHE A 64 0.82 10.91 -4.20
CA PHE A 64 0.97 9.47 -4.48
C PHE A 64 -0.22 8.64 -4.02
N ALA A 65 -0.83 8.94 -2.88
CA ALA A 65 -2.07 8.27 -2.46
C ALA A 65 -3.20 8.51 -3.47
N GLY A 66 -3.35 9.74 -3.97
CA GLY A 66 -4.28 10.09 -5.04
C GLY A 66 -4.00 9.29 -6.31
N ILE A 67 -2.74 9.19 -6.73
CA ILE A 67 -2.33 8.38 -7.90
C ILE A 67 -2.70 6.91 -7.70
N VAL A 68 -2.34 6.30 -6.57
CA VAL A 68 -2.66 4.89 -6.27
C VAL A 68 -4.15 4.64 -6.33
N VAL A 69 -4.96 5.56 -5.79
CA VAL A 69 -6.42 5.46 -5.83
C VAL A 69 -6.94 5.57 -7.26
N MET A 70 -6.44 6.49 -8.06
CA MET A 70 -6.83 6.61 -9.48
C MET A 70 -6.46 5.37 -10.28
N LEU A 71 -5.27 4.81 -10.09
CA LEU A 71 -4.86 3.55 -10.71
C LEU A 71 -5.81 2.41 -10.31
N GLY A 72 -6.13 2.31 -9.02
CA GLY A 72 -7.05 1.31 -8.49
C GLY A 72 -8.48 1.45 -9.04
N LEU A 73 -9.00 2.67 -9.15
CA LEU A 73 -10.32 2.95 -9.68
C LEU A 73 -10.42 2.66 -11.17
N VAL A 74 -9.43 3.11 -11.94
CA VAL A 74 -9.35 2.81 -13.38
C VAL A 74 -9.25 1.30 -13.60
N HIS A 75 -8.47 0.59 -12.77
CA HIS A 75 -8.38 -0.87 -12.89
C HIS A 75 -9.71 -1.58 -12.58
N GLN A 76 -10.52 -1.04 -11.67
CA GLN A 76 -11.83 -1.63 -11.33
C GLN A 76 -12.91 -1.33 -12.37
N SER A 77 -12.88 -0.14 -13.00
CA SER A 77 -13.84 0.26 -14.04
C SER A 77 -13.55 -0.37 -15.41
N THR A 78 -12.56 -1.25 -15.52
CA THR A 78 -12.30 -1.99 -16.77
C THR A 78 -13.16 -3.23 -16.96
N ARG A 79 -14.04 -3.54 -16.01
CA ARG A 79 -14.82 -4.79 -15.97
C ARG A 79 -16.01 -4.89 -16.93
N PRO A 80 -16.65 -3.83 -17.44
CA PRO A 80 -17.67 -4.00 -18.46
C PRO A 80 -17.03 -4.19 -19.83
N LEU A 81 -17.38 -5.30 -20.48
CA LEU A 81 -17.20 -5.50 -21.92
C LEU A 81 -17.93 -4.36 -22.64
N PHE A 82 -17.18 -3.44 -23.25
CA PHE A 82 -17.80 -2.43 -24.11
C PHE A 82 -18.33 -3.16 -25.36
N PRO A 83 -19.64 -3.13 -25.63
CA PRO A 83 -20.23 -3.81 -26.79
C PRO A 83 -19.81 -3.17 -28.12
N GLN A 84 -19.14 -2.01 -28.09
CA GLN A 84 -18.69 -1.30 -29.27
C GLN A 84 -17.18 -1.47 -29.50
N PRO A 85 -16.74 -1.76 -30.75
CA PRO A 85 -15.34 -1.78 -31.09
C PRO A 85 -14.76 -0.38 -30.92
N ALA A 86 -13.87 -0.22 -29.95
CA ALA A 86 -13.17 1.03 -29.67
C ALA A 86 -11.67 0.86 -29.83
N THR A 87 -11.02 1.85 -30.43
CA THR A 87 -9.55 1.86 -30.57
C THR A 87 -8.89 1.90 -29.19
N SER A 88 -7.70 1.33 -29.07
CA SER A 88 -6.94 1.35 -27.81
C SER A 88 -6.64 2.78 -27.34
N ARG A 89 -6.47 3.72 -28.28
CA ARG A 89 -6.29 5.15 -27.96
C ARG A 89 -7.54 5.74 -27.34
N THR A 90 -8.72 5.49 -27.89
CA THR A 90 -10.00 5.98 -27.34
C THR A 90 -10.23 5.45 -25.92
N LEU A 91 -9.99 4.16 -25.68
CA LEU A 91 -10.17 3.55 -24.35
C LEU A 91 -9.11 4.01 -23.35
N ALA A 92 -7.84 4.14 -23.75
CA ALA A 92 -6.77 4.66 -22.90
C ALA A 92 -7.06 6.11 -22.51
N ASN A 93 -7.42 6.97 -23.48
CA ASN A 93 -7.80 8.35 -23.24
C ASN A 93 -9.03 8.47 -22.34
N GLY A 94 -10.06 7.67 -22.60
CA GLY A 94 -11.28 7.62 -21.80
C GLY A 94 -11.05 7.19 -20.35
N ARG A 95 -9.88 6.62 -20.03
CA ARG A 95 -9.47 6.26 -18.67
C ARG A 95 -8.52 7.28 -18.05
N LEU A 96 -7.51 7.72 -18.81
CA LEU A 96 -6.48 8.65 -18.34
C LEU A 96 -7.04 10.03 -18.07
N PHE A 97 -7.80 10.61 -19.00
CA PHE A 97 -8.26 11.99 -18.85
C PHE A 97 -9.19 12.16 -17.63
N PRO A 98 -10.20 11.31 -17.40
CA PRO A 98 -11.04 11.45 -16.21
C PRO A 98 -10.26 11.30 -14.91
N ALA A 99 -9.34 10.33 -14.85
CA ALA A 99 -8.47 10.14 -13.70
C ALA A 99 -7.57 11.36 -13.44
N ALA A 100 -6.96 11.92 -14.49
CA ALA A 100 -6.13 13.10 -14.42
C ALA A 100 -6.93 14.35 -14.01
N SER A 101 -8.11 14.56 -14.58
CA SER A 101 -9.01 15.67 -14.21
C SER A 101 -9.44 15.59 -12.75
N LEU A 102 -9.79 14.41 -12.25
CA LEU A 102 -10.20 14.25 -10.85
C LEU A 102 -9.03 14.43 -9.89
N LEU A 103 -7.86 13.88 -10.21
CA LEU A 103 -6.66 14.09 -9.41
C LEU A 103 -6.26 15.57 -9.38
N THR A 104 -6.33 16.24 -10.54
CA THR A 104 -6.09 17.68 -10.66
C THR A 104 -7.04 18.46 -9.77
N LEU A 105 -8.35 18.24 -9.90
CA LEU A 105 -9.36 18.92 -9.09
C LEU A 105 -9.12 18.69 -7.59
N GLN A 106 -8.77 17.46 -7.21
CA GLN A 106 -8.49 17.11 -5.82
C GLN A 106 -7.26 17.84 -5.28
N VAL A 107 -6.15 17.88 -6.04
CA VAL A 107 -4.92 18.57 -5.64
C VAL A 107 -5.12 20.09 -5.61
N LEU A 108 -5.85 20.66 -6.58
CA LEU A 108 -6.20 22.08 -6.60
C LEU A 108 -7.04 22.46 -5.37
N LEU A 109 -8.12 21.72 -5.11
CA LEU A 109 -9.02 21.97 -3.98
C LEU A 109 -8.27 21.85 -2.65
N TRP A 110 -7.44 20.81 -2.51
CA TRP A 110 -6.62 20.60 -1.33
C TRP A 110 -5.65 21.76 -1.09
N THR A 111 -4.87 22.13 -2.10
CA THR A 111 -3.87 23.20 -2.00
C THR A 111 -4.54 24.55 -1.73
N ALA A 112 -5.67 24.83 -2.39
CA ALA A 112 -6.46 26.03 -2.15
C ALA A 112 -7.02 26.07 -0.71
N THR A 113 -7.48 24.93 -0.19
CA THR A 113 -7.99 24.84 1.19
C THR A 113 -6.86 25.07 2.20
N LEU A 114 -5.69 24.47 1.99
CA LEU A 114 -4.52 24.72 2.84
C LEU A 114 -4.11 26.19 2.81
N ASN A 115 -4.08 26.82 1.64
CA ASN A 115 -3.79 28.24 1.53
C ASN A 115 -4.82 29.11 2.25
N ALA A 116 -6.11 28.77 2.14
CA ALA A 116 -7.17 29.52 2.80
C ALA A 116 -7.10 29.39 4.33
N VAL A 117 -6.82 28.18 4.85
CA VAL A 117 -6.83 27.89 6.28
C VAL A 117 -5.53 28.33 6.97
N LEU A 118 -4.39 28.05 6.33
CA LEU A 118 -3.06 28.22 6.94
C LEU A 118 -2.29 29.43 6.40
N ARG A 119 -2.83 30.14 5.38
CA ARG A 119 -2.22 31.35 4.77
C ARG A 119 -0.80 31.15 4.24
N ILE A 120 -0.49 29.96 3.71
CA ILE A 120 0.87 29.57 3.27
C ILE A 120 1.21 30.05 1.84
N ASN A 121 0.25 30.65 1.12
CA ASN A 121 0.44 31.22 -0.24
C ASN A 121 1.11 30.28 -1.25
N TRP A 122 0.84 28.98 -1.18
CA TRP A 122 1.41 27.98 -2.09
C TRP A 122 0.89 28.14 -3.52
N PRO A 123 1.72 27.81 -4.53
CA PRO A 123 1.24 27.74 -5.89
C PRO A 123 0.23 26.60 -6.02
N VAL A 124 -0.99 26.94 -6.44
CA VAL A 124 -2.09 25.98 -6.51
C VAL A 124 -1.95 25.07 -7.74
N TRP A 125 -1.44 25.60 -8.86
CA TRP A 125 -1.44 24.92 -10.15
C TRP A 125 -0.27 23.94 -10.34
N GLU A 126 0.90 24.26 -9.80
CA GLU A 126 2.12 23.47 -10.00
C GLU A 126 2.01 22.04 -9.45
N PRO A 127 1.49 21.83 -8.22
CA PRO A 127 1.30 20.49 -7.68
C PRO A 127 0.32 19.65 -8.51
N ALA A 128 -0.66 20.31 -9.13
CA ALA A 128 -1.64 19.65 -9.97
C ALA A 128 -1.04 19.20 -11.30
N ILE A 129 -0.24 20.04 -11.97
CA ILE A 129 0.50 19.68 -13.20
C ILE A 129 1.44 18.50 -12.91
N PHE A 130 2.19 18.59 -11.81
CA PHE A 130 3.04 17.50 -11.33
C PHE A 130 2.27 16.20 -11.12
N ALA A 131 1.12 16.26 -10.42
CA ALA A 131 0.30 15.08 -10.15
C ALA A 131 -0.19 14.41 -11.44
N VAL A 132 -0.53 15.19 -12.48
CA VAL A 132 -0.90 14.65 -13.80
C VAL A 132 0.27 13.98 -14.50
N ALA A 133 1.47 14.59 -14.46
CA ALA A 133 2.67 14.00 -15.04
C ALA A 133 3.04 12.68 -14.35
N ALA A 134 3.00 12.64 -13.01
CA ALA A 134 3.26 11.45 -12.22
C ALA A 134 2.20 10.35 -12.46
N LEU A 135 0.93 10.73 -12.57
CA LEU A 135 -0.17 9.79 -12.88
C LEU A 135 0.00 9.16 -14.26
N THR A 136 0.28 9.97 -15.28
CA THR A 136 0.45 9.49 -16.67
C THR A 136 1.67 8.57 -16.79
N ALA A 137 2.80 8.92 -16.15
CA ALA A 137 3.95 8.05 -16.03
C ALA A 137 3.62 6.71 -15.33
N SER A 138 2.85 6.76 -14.24
CA SER A 138 2.42 5.58 -13.51
C SER A 138 1.54 4.66 -14.37
N PHE A 139 0.60 5.21 -15.15
CA PHE A 139 -0.20 4.43 -16.10
C PHE A 139 0.64 3.84 -17.25
N ALA A 140 1.62 4.61 -17.75
CA ALA A 140 2.53 4.12 -18.78
C ALA A 140 3.25 2.87 -18.29
N VAL A 141 3.86 2.94 -17.11
CA VAL A 141 4.52 1.78 -16.48
C VAL A 141 3.54 0.65 -16.22
N LEU A 142 2.37 0.94 -15.63
CA LEU A 142 1.36 -0.07 -15.31
C LEU A 142 0.96 -0.88 -16.55
N TRP A 143 0.75 -0.23 -17.68
CA TRP A 143 0.31 -0.89 -18.92
C TRP A 143 1.47 -1.50 -19.71
N LEU A 144 2.65 -0.87 -19.74
CA LEU A 144 3.85 -1.43 -20.37
C LEU A 144 4.33 -2.72 -19.69
N PHE A 145 4.23 -2.79 -18.37
CA PHE A 145 4.66 -3.95 -17.59
C PHE A 145 3.49 -4.79 -17.04
N HIS A 146 2.29 -4.61 -17.60
CA HIS A 146 1.11 -5.34 -17.15
C HIS A 146 1.36 -6.86 -17.11
N GLY A 147 1.13 -7.46 -15.94
CA GLY A 147 1.33 -8.90 -15.71
C GLY A 147 2.76 -9.31 -15.33
N SER A 148 3.68 -8.36 -15.11
CA SER A 148 5.08 -8.62 -14.79
C SER A 148 5.50 -8.07 -13.42
N TYR A 149 6.48 -8.71 -12.77
CA TYR A 149 7.09 -8.19 -11.53
C TYR A 149 7.82 -6.86 -11.74
N TRP A 150 8.28 -6.60 -12.97
CA TRP A 150 8.89 -5.32 -13.37
C TRP A 150 7.94 -4.13 -13.20
N MET A 151 6.63 -4.36 -13.16
CA MET A 151 5.65 -3.31 -12.89
C MET A 151 5.88 -2.65 -11.53
N ILE A 152 6.20 -3.41 -10.49
CA ILE A 152 6.45 -2.89 -9.14
C ILE A 152 7.72 -2.04 -9.16
N LEU A 153 8.80 -2.57 -9.75
CA LEU A 153 10.07 -1.86 -9.88
C LEU A 153 9.92 -0.56 -10.68
N GLY A 154 9.20 -0.60 -11.80
CA GLY A 154 8.94 0.58 -12.62
C GLY A 154 8.10 1.62 -11.89
N LEU A 155 7.10 1.21 -11.10
CA LEU A 155 6.29 2.13 -10.31
C LEU A 155 7.09 2.76 -9.18
N THR A 156 7.97 1.99 -8.53
CA THR A 156 8.92 2.51 -7.54
C THR A 156 9.87 3.52 -8.17
N PHE A 157 10.38 3.25 -9.38
CA PHE A 157 11.21 4.18 -10.13
C PHE A 157 10.50 5.51 -10.45
N VAL A 158 9.27 5.44 -10.95
CA VAL A 158 8.43 6.62 -11.18
C VAL A 158 8.22 7.37 -9.87
N ALA A 159 7.80 6.69 -8.81
CA ALA A 159 7.56 7.32 -7.50
C ALA A 159 8.80 8.09 -7.03
N ALA A 160 9.99 7.51 -7.15
CA ALA A 160 11.21 8.18 -6.73
C ALA A 160 11.64 9.35 -7.59
N LEU A 161 11.59 9.22 -8.92
CA LEU A 161 11.92 10.32 -9.82
C LEU A 161 11.07 11.55 -9.52
N PHE A 162 9.76 11.34 -9.36
CA PHE A 162 8.83 12.40 -9.01
C PHE A 162 9.00 12.87 -7.54
N SER A 163 9.44 12.00 -6.61
CA SER A 163 9.77 12.39 -5.24
C SER A 163 10.99 13.31 -5.17
N PHE A 164 12.05 13.02 -5.93
CA PHE A 164 13.23 13.88 -6.02
C PHE A 164 12.87 15.25 -6.60
N TRP A 165 12.00 15.27 -7.61
CA TRP A 165 11.48 16.51 -8.16
C TRP A 165 10.68 17.31 -7.14
N VAL A 166 9.75 16.69 -6.41
CA VAL A 166 9.03 17.40 -5.32
C VAL A 166 10.03 17.95 -4.31
N LYS A 167 11.02 17.15 -3.91
CA LYS A 167 12.03 17.55 -2.94
C LYS A 167 12.85 18.75 -3.40
N SER A 168 13.16 18.87 -4.69
CA SER A 168 13.93 20.02 -5.22
C SER A 168 13.20 21.36 -5.06
N HIS A 169 11.87 21.36 -4.96
CA HIS A 169 11.08 22.58 -4.69
C HIS A 169 11.03 22.97 -3.21
N PHE A 170 11.51 22.13 -2.30
CA PHE A 170 11.60 22.46 -0.87
C PHE A 170 13.03 22.79 -0.42
N GLY A 171 13.99 22.78 -1.33
CA GLY A 171 15.40 23.04 -1.06
C GLY A 171 16.30 22.05 -1.80
N PRO A 172 17.54 21.85 -1.33
CA PRO A 172 18.44 20.86 -1.92
C PRO A 172 17.77 19.49 -2.00
N ILE A 173 17.92 18.82 -3.14
CA ILE A 173 17.43 17.43 -3.35
C ILE A 173 17.95 16.52 -2.23
N PHE A 174 19.15 16.83 -1.77
CA PHE A 174 19.99 16.05 -0.88
C PHE A 174 20.31 16.81 0.41
N GLY A 175 19.27 17.30 1.08
CA GLY A 175 19.42 18.01 2.35
C GLY A 175 18.07 18.29 3.02
N MET A 176 18.11 18.94 4.18
CA MET A 176 16.87 19.33 4.87
C MET A 176 16.09 20.38 4.05
N PRO A 177 14.75 20.32 4.06
CA PRO A 177 13.91 21.37 3.48
C PRO A 177 14.24 22.73 4.09
N ARG A 178 14.55 23.73 3.25
CA ARG A 178 14.93 25.08 3.73
C ARG A 178 13.81 26.10 3.60
N HIS A 179 12.84 25.82 2.75
CA HIS A 179 11.74 26.72 2.47
C HIS A 179 10.48 25.93 2.13
N ALA A 180 9.34 26.60 2.20
CA ALA A 180 8.12 26.13 1.56
C ALA A 180 8.30 26.05 0.03
N TRP A 181 7.37 25.39 -0.65
CA TRP A 181 7.43 25.14 -2.09
C TRP A 181 7.87 26.37 -2.91
N SER A 182 9.01 26.27 -3.60
CA SER A 182 9.49 27.30 -4.51
C SER A 182 8.71 27.27 -5.83
N PRO A 183 8.22 28.41 -6.33
CA PRO A 183 7.44 28.46 -7.56
C PRO A 183 8.26 27.93 -8.75
N MET A 184 7.59 27.17 -9.59
CA MET A 184 8.14 26.51 -10.76
C MET A 184 8.38 27.53 -11.88
N GLY A 185 9.55 27.44 -12.53
CA GLY A 185 9.84 28.24 -13.71
C GLY A 185 8.96 27.84 -14.90
N PRO A 186 8.72 28.72 -15.88
CA PRO A 186 7.92 28.38 -17.06
C PRO A 186 8.53 27.22 -17.87
N ILE A 187 9.86 27.11 -17.90
CA ILE A 187 10.59 26.03 -18.58
C ILE A 187 10.31 24.68 -17.92
N GLU A 188 10.30 24.62 -16.58
CA GLU A 188 9.99 23.41 -15.84
C GLU A 188 8.55 22.97 -16.07
N GLY A 189 7.61 23.92 -16.16
CA GLY A 189 6.22 23.63 -16.51
C GLY A 189 6.05 23.05 -17.91
N ILE A 190 6.75 23.63 -18.89
CA ILE A 190 6.78 23.09 -20.27
C ILE A 190 7.40 21.68 -20.28
N ALA A 191 8.48 21.48 -19.53
CA ALA A 191 9.14 20.18 -19.41
C ALA A 191 8.20 19.12 -18.81
N LEU A 192 7.51 19.42 -17.71
CA LEU A 192 6.53 18.52 -17.10
C LEU A 192 5.36 18.20 -18.04
N ALA A 193 4.86 19.18 -18.78
CA ALA A 193 3.82 18.97 -19.78
C ALA A 193 4.31 18.06 -20.91
N GLY A 194 5.54 18.26 -21.39
CA GLY A 194 6.20 17.42 -22.39
C GLY A 194 6.38 15.98 -21.89
N VAL A 195 6.82 15.81 -20.63
CA VAL A 195 6.94 14.51 -19.96
C VAL A 195 5.58 13.82 -19.86
N ALA A 196 4.54 14.52 -19.44
CA ALA A 196 3.19 13.98 -19.36
C ALA A 196 2.67 13.54 -20.74
N LEU A 197 2.93 14.30 -21.80
CA LEU A 197 2.56 13.95 -23.17
C LEU A 197 3.33 12.72 -23.68
N ALA A 198 4.63 12.64 -23.42
CA ALA A 198 5.45 11.50 -23.80
C ALA A 198 4.97 10.21 -23.09
N PHE A 199 4.74 10.28 -21.78
CA PHE A 199 4.21 9.16 -21.02
C PHE A 199 2.77 8.81 -21.42
N HIS A 200 1.96 9.78 -21.84
CA HIS A 200 0.64 9.51 -22.40
C HIS A 200 0.72 8.63 -23.66
N GLN A 201 1.65 8.93 -24.59
CA GLN A 201 1.85 8.09 -25.78
C GLN A 201 2.32 6.68 -25.41
N LEU A 202 3.26 6.58 -24.46
CA LEU A 202 3.74 5.29 -23.93
C LEU A 202 2.61 4.51 -23.25
N ALA A 203 1.71 5.18 -22.54
CA ALA A 203 0.54 4.57 -21.93
C ALA A 203 -0.42 4.04 -22.99
N VAL A 204 -0.72 4.80 -24.03
CA VAL A 204 -1.55 4.32 -25.15
C VAL A 204 -0.92 3.10 -25.83
N ALA A 205 0.39 3.11 -26.08
CA ALA A 205 1.11 2.00 -26.67
C ALA A 205 1.11 0.76 -25.76
N GLY A 206 1.43 0.93 -24.47
CA GLY A 206 1.40 -0.14 -23.47
C GLY A 206 0.00 -0.73 -23.28
N PHE A 207 -1.04 0.11 -23.35
CA PHE A 207 -2.42 -0.34 -23.29
C PHE A 207 -2.83 -1.14 -24.53
N ALA A 208 -2.42 -0.70 -25.72
CA ALA A 208 -2.64 -1.44 -26.95
C ALA A 208 -1.95 -2.82 -26.91
N ARG A 209 -0.69 -2.88 -26.46
CA ARG A 209 0.07 -4.12 -26.22
C ARG A 209 -0.68 -5.06 -25.28
N ALA A 210 -1.08 -4.56 -24.11
CA ALA A 210 -1.81 -5.35 -23.11
C ALA A 210 -3.14 -5.90 -23.66
N ARG A 211 -3.89 -5.12 -24.44
CA ARG A 211 -5.13 -5.58 -25.10
C ARG A 211 -4.91 -6.65 -26.16
N ARG A 212 -3.78 -6.62 -26.87
CA ARG A 212 -3.42 -7.65 -27.85
C ARG A 212 -2.93 -8.95 -27.20
N GLY A 213 -2.78 -8.99 -25.86
CA GLY A 213 -2.24 -10.14 -25.15
C GLY A 213 -0.74 -10.34 -25.39
N GLU A 214 -0.04 -9.32 -25.89
CA GLU A 214 1.40 -9.38 -26.11
C GLU A 214 2.15 -9.54 -24.77
N PRO A 215 3.26 -10.30 -24.73
CA PRO A 215 4.01 -10.51 -23.50
C PRO A 215 4.54 -9.19 -22.93
N PRO A 216 4.63 -9.04 -21.59
CA PRO A 216 5.18 -7.86 -20.94
C PRO A 216 6.60 -7.56 -21.41
N LEU A 217 6.94 -6.27 -21.49
CA LEU A 217 8.32 -5.88 -21.65
C LEU A 217 9.13 -6.47 -20.48
N SER A 218 10.18 -7.20 -20.82
CA SER A 218 11.14 -7.73 -19.85
C SER A 218 12.52 -7.29 -20.27
N LEU A 219 13.41 -7.05 -19.31
CA LEU A 219 14.81 -6.68 -19.55
C LEU A 219 15.65 -7.85 -20.13
N GLY A 220 15.07 -8.66 -21.01
CA GLY A 220 15.71 -9.84 -21.59
C GLY A 220 15.82 -11.04 -20.65
N ILE A 221 15.86 -10.87 -19.33
CA ILE A 221 16.03 -11.97 -18.36
C ILE A 221 14.89 -13.00 -18.45
N ALA A 222 13.63 -12.55 -18.59
CA ALA A 222 12.51 -13.46 -18.73
C ALA A 222 12.51 -14.15 -20.11
N ALA A 223 12.94 -13.45 -21.16
CA ALA A 223 13.11 -14.03 -22.49
C ALA A 223 14.25 -15.06 -22.51
N TRP A 224 15.36 -14.78 -21.82
CA TRP A 224 16.48 -15.67 -21.60
C TRP A 224 16.06 -16.92 -20.81
N LEU A 225 15.37 -16.76 -19.68
CA LEU A 225 14.81 -17.89 -18.93
C LEU A 225 13.84 -18.73 -19.77
N ASN A 226 12.98 -18.09 -20.57
CA ASN A 226 12.06 -18.79 -21.46
C ASN A 226 12.74 -19.44 -22.67
N SER A 227 13.96 -19.01 -23.01
CA SER A 227 14.78 -19.66 -24.05
C SER A 227 15.42 -20.97 -23.56
N LEU A 228 15.53 -21.18 -22.25
CA LEU A 228 16.04 -22.43 -21.69
C LEU A 228 15.05 -23.57 -21.99
N PRO A 229 15.47 -24.63 -22.71
CA PRO A 229 14.58 -25.70 -23.16
C PRO A 229 13.84 -26.39 -22.01
N GLU A 230 14.51 -26.59 -20.87
CA GLU A 230 13.92 -27.20 -19.68
C GLU A 230 12.85 -26.33 -19.04
N TRP A 231 13.07 -25.01 -19.00
CA TRP A 231 12.12 -24.08 -18.44
C TRP A 231 10.88 -24.00 -19.33
N ARG A 232 11.07 -23.94 -20.65
CA ARG A 232 9.98 -23.97 -21.63
C ARG A 232 9.15 -25.24 -21.52
N LYS A 233 9.78 -26.41 -21.37
CA LYS A 233 9.07 -27.69 -21.14
C LYS A 233 8.24 -27.67 -19.86
N ARG A 234 8.76 -27.13 -18.75
CA ARG A 234 8.02 -27.02 -17.48
C ARG A 234 6.87 -26.01 -17.53
N VAL A 235 7.02 -24.91 -18.27
CA VAL A 235 6.02 -23.83 -18.34
C VAL A 235 4.92 -24.12 -19.37
N MET A 236 5.24 -24.85 -20.44
CA MET A 236 4.28 -25.17 -21.52
C MET A 236 3.61 -26.54 -21.36
N ALA A 237 4.04 -27.37 -20.40
CA ALA A 237 3.36 -28.64 -20.14
C ALA A 237 1.91 -28.38 -19.71
N PRO A 238 0.91 -29.04 -20.34
CA PRO A 238 -0.47 -28.93 -19.90
C PRO A 238 -0.59 -29.44 -18.46
N PHE A 239 -1.36 -28.73 -17.64
CA PHE A 239 -1.64 -29.18 -16.28
C PHE A 239 -2.51 -30.43 -16.31
N ALA A 240 -2.14 -31.46 -15.55
CA ALA A 240 -2.92 -32.69 -15.45
C ALA A 240 -4.29 -32.46 -14.80
N THR A 241 -4.42 -31.44 -13.92
CA THR A 241 -5.66 -31.09 -13.22
C THR A 241 -5.80 -29.57 -13.07
N SER A 242 -7.02 -29.08 -12.93
CA SER A 242 -7.31 -27.67 -12.63
C SER A 242 -6.76 -27.23 -11.27
N ASP A 243 -6.71 -28.15 -10.30
CA ASP A 243 -6.08 -27.95 -9.00
C ASP A 243 -4.58 -27.67 -9.13
N ALA A 244 -3.85 -28.47 -9.92
CA ALA A 244 -2.43 -28.24 -10.17
C ALA A 244 -2.16 -26.88 -10.84
N ALA A 245 -3.04 -26.47 -11.77
CA ALA A 245 -2.96 -25.16 -12.40
C ALA A 245 -3.16 -24.01 -11.39
N GLN A 246 -4.13 -24.13 -10.48
CA GLN A 246 -4.39 -23.13 -9.44
C GLN A 246 -3.24 -23.04 -8.43
N ARG A 247 -2.68 -24.18 -7.98
CA ARG A 247 -1.50 -24.19 -7.08
C ARG A 247 -0.29 -23.55 -7.72
N TRP A 248 0.03 -23.93 -8.95
CA TRP A 248 1.13 -23.32 -9.70
C TRP A 248 0.97 -21.81 -9.83
N TYR A 249 -0.26 -21.33 -10.04
CA TYR A 249 -0.56 -19.91 -10.14
C TYR A 249 -0.26 -19.16 -8.83
N PHE A 250 -0.68 -19.71 -7.68
CA PHE A 250 -0.37 -19.11 -6.37
C PHE A 250 1.14 -19.13 -6.11
N GLN A 251 1.79 -20.26 -6.33
CA GLN A 251 3.23 -20.45 -6.07
C GLN A 251 4.12 -19.48 -6.85
N ARG A 252 3.75 -19.13 -8.10
CA ARG A 252 4.53 -18.15 -8.87
C ARG A 252 4.65 -16.81 -8.17
N ARG A 253 3.66 -16.45 -7.35
CA ARG A 253 3.51 -15.10 -6.77
C ARG A 253 4.12 -14.94 -5.39
N VAL A 254 4.81 -15.99 -4.91
CA VAL A 254 5.67 -15.93 -3.73
C VAL A 254 6.67 -14.76 -3.79
N TRP A 255 7.05 -14.33 -5.00
CA TRP A 255 8.03 -13.25 -5.21
C TRP A 255 7.46 -11.82 -5.21
N ILE A 256 6.14 -11.62 -5.09
CA ILE A 256 5.56 -10.27 -5.16
C ILE A 256 6.05 -9.36 -4.03
N THR A 257 5.88 -9.79 -2.77
CA THR A 257 6.29 -9.00 -1.61
C THR A 257 7.82 -8.83 -1.53
N PRO A 258 8.65 -9.87 -1.75
CA PRO A 258 10.11 -9.71 -1.78
C PRO A 258 10.60 -8.71 -2.84
N VAL A 259 10.04 -8.75 -4.06
CA VAL A 259 10.40 -7.79 -5.11
C VAL A 259 9.98 -6.37 -4.72
N ALA A 260 8.82 -6.20 -4.08
CA ALA A 260 8.40 -4.90 -3.56
C ALA A 260 9.40 -4.37 -2.51
N VAL A 261 9.79 -5.21 -1.54
CA VAL A 261 10.80 -4.85 -0.53
C VAL A 261 12.13 -4.48 -1.18
N LEU A 262 12.64 -5.32 -2.09
CA LEU A 262 13.88 -5.05 -2.80
C LEU A 262 13.81 -3.71 -3.55
N SER A 263 12.69 -3.43 -4.22
CA SER A 263 12.50 -2.16 -4.95
C SER A 263 12.58 -0.96 -4.01
N VAL A 264 11.94 -1.03 -2.84
CA VAL A 264 11.92 0.05 -1.85
C VAL A 264 13.31 0.22 -1.22
N CYS A 265 13.99 -0.87 -0.89
CA CYS A 265 15.34 -0.82 -0.33
C CYS A 265 16.37 -0.27 -1.33
N LEU A 266 16.35 -0.72 -2.59
CA LEU A 266 17.21 -0.17 -3.65
C LEU A 266 16.97 1.32 -3.81
N MET A 267 15.70 1.73 -3.78
CA MET A 267 15.37 3.13 -3.88
C MET A 267 15.86 3.94 -2.68
N ALA A 268 15.67 3.43 -1.47
CA ALA A 268 16.17 4.04 -0.25
C ALA A 268 17.70 4.18 -0.27
N LEU A 269 18.43 3.20 -0.81
CA LEU A 269 19.88 3.26 -0.97
C LEU A 269 20.31 4.33 -1.98
N VAL A 270 19.62 4.44 -3.11
CA VAL A 270 19.88 5.50 -4.10
C VAL A 270 19.62 6.87 -3.47
N ILE A 271 18.46 7.04 -2.81
CA ILE A 271 18.12 8.28 -2.10
C ILE A 271 19.20 8.60 -1.07
N TRP A 272 19.56 7.66 -0.20
CA TRP A 272 20.57 7.87 0.83
C TRP A 272 21.94 8.25 0.24
N GLY A 273 22.40 7.53 -0.79
CA GLY A 273 23.71 7.70 -1.38
C GLY A 273 23.90 9.08 -2.02
N PHE A 274 22.81 9.68 -2.49
CA PHE A 274 22.85 11.07 -2.94
C PHE A 274 22.48 12.08 -1.84
N ALA A 275 21.56 11.74 -0.92
CA ALA A 275 20.90 12.70 -0.03
C ALA A 275 21.69 13.12 1.20
N SER A 276 22.40 12.19 1.79
CA SER A 276 22.99 12.37 3.11
C SER A 276 24.41 11.85 3.12
N GLY A 277 24.61 10.65 2.61
CA GLY A 277 25.86 9.92 2.76
C GLY A 277 26.18 9.57 4.23
N ASP A 278 25.36 9.97 5.21
CA ASP A 278 25.58 9.63 6.61
C ASP A 278 25.18 8.17 6.87
N SER A 279 26.18 7.39 7.29
CA SER A 279 26.01 6.00 7.73
C SER A 279 24.96 5.82 8.83
N ARG A 280 24.79 6.79 9.74
CA ARG A 280 23.80 6.69 10.83
C ARG A 280 22.39 6.82 10.30
N GLU A 281 22.14 7.74 9.38
CA GLU A 281 20.83 7.89 8.74
C GLU A 281 20.47 6.67 7.90
N LEU A 282 21.45 6.04 7.25
CA LEU A 282 21.23 4.77 6.53
C LEU A 282 20.80 3.65 7.47
N VAL A 283 21.54 3.45 8.57
CA VAL A 283 21.24 2.39 9.55
C VAL A 283 19.89 2.64 10.22
N ASN A 284 19.62 3.89 10.64
CA ASN A 284 18.33 4.27 11.20
C ASN A 284 17.18 4.05 10.20
N GLY A 285 17.37 4.51 8.96
CA GLY A 285 16.39 4.37 7.89
C GLY A 285 16.05 2.92 7.59
N PHE A 286 17.03 2.02 7.57
CA PHE A 286 16.77 0.59 7.38
C PHE A 286 16.17 -0.08 8.63
N ALA A 287 16.66 0.25 9.82
CA ALA A 287 16.16 -0.30 11.09
C ALA A 287 14.68 0.04 11.30
N PHE A 288 14.30 1.32 11.17
CA PHE A 288 12.90 1.74 11.22
C PHE A 288 12.12 1.43 9.93
N GLY A 289 12.82 1.27 8.81
CA GLY A 289 12.26 0.77 7.55
C GLY A 289 11.64 -0.62 7.64
N SER A 290 11.95 -1.39 8.69
CA SER A 290 11.22 -2.62 9.04
C SER A 290 9.72 -2.39 9.20
N TRP A 291 9.28 -1.24 9.71
CA TRP A 291 7.86 -0.86 9.74
C TRP A 291 7.30 -0.57 8.35
N GLY A 292 8.12 -0.13 7.40
CA GLY A 292 7.76 0.00 5.99
C GLY A 292 7.40 -1.35 5.34
N LEU A 293 7.93 -2.47 5.86
CA LEU A 293 7.55 -3.81 5.42
C LEU A 293 6.08 -4.10 5.69
N CYS A 294 5.45 -3.47 6.69
CA CYS A 294 4.01 -3.58 6.91
C CYS A 294 3.21 -3.08 5.70
N CYS A 295 3.63 -1.97 5.10
CA CYS A 295 3.02 -1.43 3.88
C CYS A 295 3.26 -2.35 2.68
N ALA A 296 4.49 -2.84 2.50
CA ALA A 296 4.81 -3.79 1.43
C ALA A 296 4.02 -5.10 1.57
N ALA A 297 3.88 -5.61 2.79
CA ALA A 297 3.12 -6.82 3.11
C ALA A 297 1.62 -6.61 2.91
N ALA A 298 1.06 -5.45 3.27
CA ALA A 298 -0.31 -5.09 2.96
C ALA A 298 -0.58 -5.04 1.45
N LEU A 299 0.31 -4.40 0.68
CA LEU A 299 0.23 -4.36 -0.79
C LEU A 299 0.35 -5.76 -1.40
N GLY A 300 1.32 -6.56 -0.93
CA GLY A 300 1.48 -7.96 -1.31
C GLY A 300 0.20 -8.76 -1.03
N GLY A 301 -0.41 -8.55 0.12
CA GLY A 301 -1.71 -9.13 0.49
C GLY A 301 -2.81 -8.74 -0.48
N VAL A 302 -3.01 -7.46 -0.77
CA VAL A 302 -4.02 -6.99 -1.75
C VAL A 302 -3.79 -7.60 -3.13
N ILE A 303 -2.54 -7.62 -3.61
CA ILE A 303 -2.22 -8.17 -4.92
C ILE A 303 -2.48 -9.68 -4.93
N LEU A 304 -2.07 -10.42 -3.90
CA LEU A 304 -2.36 -11.84 -3.76
C LEU A 304 -3.85 -12.14 -3.65
N GLY A 305 -4.63 -11.32 -2.93
CA GLY A 305 -6.06 -11.56 -2.81
C GLY A 305 -6.88 -11.11 -4.03
N SER A 306 -6.35 -10.23 -4.88
CA SER A 306 -7.05 -9.82 -6.13
C SER A 306 -7.08 -10.92 -7.20
N ILE A 307 -6.38 -12.02 -6.94
CA ILE A 307 -6.26 -13.22 -7.78
C ILE A 307 -7.52 -14.04 -7.69
N GLY A 308 -8.07 -14.40 -8.86
CA GLY A 308 -9.33 -15.14 -8.96
C GLY A 308 -10.51 -14.27 -9.40
N SER A 309 -10.29 -12.96 -9.62
CA SER A 309 -11.28 -12.09 -10.28
C SER A 309 -10.99 -11.82 -11.77
N LYS A 310 -9.97 -12.49 -12.34
CA LYS A 310 -9.51 -12.27 -13.72
C LYS A 310 -9.62 -13.57 -14.52
N ASP A 311 -10.42 -13.52 -15.59
CA ASP A 311 -10.46 -14.50 -16.67
C ASP A 311 -9.24 -14.38 -17.62
N ASP A 312 -8.35 -13.40 -17.39
CA ASP A 312 -7.21 -13.07 -18.26
C ASP A 312 -6.07 -14.10 -18.25
N VAL A 313 -6.14 -15.12 -17.39
CA VAL A 313 -5.15 -16.20 -17.41
C VAL A 313 -5.67 -17.23 -18.39
N VAL A 314 -5.01 -17.34 -19.55
CA VAL A 314 -5.18 -18.44 -20.50
C VAL A 314 -4.73 -19.74 -19.81
N ILE A 315 -5.52 -20.26 -18.87
CA ILE A 315 -5.32 -21.58 -18.27
C ILE A 315 -5.87 -22.62 -19.26
N GLY A 316 -5.29 -22.65 -20.47
CA GLY A 316 -5.60 -23.61 -21.54
C GLY A 316 -7.05 -24.11 -21.60
N GLN A 317 -7.23 -25.42 -21.74
CA GLN A 317 -8.53 -26.09 -21.82
C GLN A 317 -9.36 -26.05 -20.50
N PHE A 318 -8.84 -25.42 -19.44
CA PHE A 318 -9.49 -25.33 -18.13
C PHE A 318 -10.16 -23.97 -17.86
N LEU A 319 -10.29 -23.12 -18.90
CA LEU A 319 -11.02 -21.84 -18.89
C LEU A 319 -12.47 -21.93 -18.35
N ALA A 320 -13.03 -23.13 -18.18
CA ALA A 320 -14.38 -23.36 -17.67
C ALA A 320 -14.46 -23.89 -16.21
N THR A 321 -13.35 -24.18 -15.53
CA THR A 321 -13.42 -24.74 -14.16
C THR A 321 -13.43 -23.64 -13.10
N ARG A 322 -14.58 -23.48 -12.44
CA ARG A 322 -14.74 -22.58 -11.27
C ARG A 322 -13.60 -22.81 -10.25
N PRO A 323 -13.14 -21.75 -9.53
CA PRO A 323 -12.14 -21.90 -8.48
C PRO A 323 -12.54 -23.02 -7.51
N ILE A 324 -11.62 -23.95 -7.23
CA ILE A 324 -11.91 -25.05 -6.31
C ILE A 324 -11.90 -24.47 -4.90
N THR A 325 -13.06 -24.44 -4.24
CA THR A 325 -13.15 -24.04 -2.84
C THR A 325 -12.89 -25.25 -1.95
N SER A 326 -11.62 -25.59 -1.77
CA SER A 326 -11.19 -26.60 -0.81
C SER A 326 -10.42 -25.94 0.33
N GLY A 327 -10.43 -26.60 1.50
CA GLY A 327 -9.51 -26.24 2.59
C GLY A 327 -8.05 -26.32 2.14
N ASP A 328 -7.75 -27.16 1.15
CA ASP A 328 -6.41 -27.30 0.57
C ASP A 328 -5.99 -26.06 -0.22
N MET A 329 -6.89 -25.43 -0.99
CA MET A 329 -6.59 -24.15 -1.65
C MET A 329 -6.38 -23.02 -0.66
N ALA A 330 -7.17 -22.98 0.42
CA ALA A 330 -6.95 -22.01 1.50
C ALA A 330 -5.58 -22.20 2.16
N ARG A 331 -5.18 -23.45 2.37
CA ARG A 331 -3.85 -23.80 2.89
C ARG A 331 -2.74 -23.39 1.93
N GLU A 332 -2.88 -23.66 0.63
CA GLU A 332 -1.88 -23.30 -0.37
C GLU A 332 -1.72 -21.78 -0.49
N LEU A 333 -2.83 -21.03 -0.42
CA LEU A 333 -2.80 -19.57 -0.41
C LEU A 333 -2.10 -19.03 0.84
N LEU A 334 -2.46 -19.53 2.03
CA LEU A 334 -1.81 -19.11 3.27
C LEU A 334 -0.32 -19.50 3.30
N HIS A 335 0.03 -20.67 2.77
CA HIS A 335 1.40 -21.12 2.61
C HIS A 335 2.18 -20.21 1.66
N THR A 336 1.60 -19.89 0.50
CA THR A 336 2.16 -18.93 -0.47
C THR A 336 2.36 -17.56 0.17
N ALA A 337 1.37 -17.07 0.93
CA ALA A 337 1.46 -15.79 1.63
C ALA A 337 2.54 -15.81 2.71
N ALA A 338 2.64 -16.89 3.49
CA ALA A 338 3.66 -17.07 4.52
C ALA A 338 5.07 -17.15 3.92
N LEU A 339 5.26 -17.91 2.83
CA LEU A 339 6.54 -17.96 2.11
C LEU A 339 6.91 -16.59 1.53
N SER A 340 5.95 -15.91 0.90
CA SER A 340 6.18 -14.57 0.35
C SER A 340 6.55 -13.56 1.44
N TRP A 341 5.91 -13.63 2.60
CA TRP A 341 6.22 -12.81 3.76
C TRP A 341 7.60 -13.14 4.33
N ALA A 342 7.91 -14.42 4.51
CA ALA A 342 9.20 -14.88 5.02
C ALA A 342 10.35 -14.45 4.10
N PHE A 343 10.20 -14.62 2.79
CA PHE A 343 11.20 -14.15 1.82
C PHE A 343 11.33 -12.63 1.79
N ALA A 344 10.27 -11.88 2.05
CA ALA A 344 10.34 -10.42 2.14
C ALA A 344 11.18 -9.99 3.35
N TRP A 345 10.97 -10.62 4.51
CA TRP A 345 11.79 -10.43 5.69
C TRP A 345 13.24 -10.88 5.50
N LEU A 346 13.45 -12.03 4.87
CA LEU A 346 14.79 -12.53 4.55
C LEU A 346 15.53 -11.57 3.60
N THR A 347 14.85 -11.05 2.59
CA THR A 347 15.41 -10.07 1.65
C THR A 347 15.84 -8.81 2.39
N TRP A 348 14.97 -8.25 3.25
CA TRP A 348 15.30 -7.09 4.07
C TRP A 348 16.47 -7.38 5.01
N ALA A 349 16.47 -8.52 5.70
CA ALA A 349 17.50 -8.90 6.66
C ALA A 349 18.86 -9.08 5.99
N ILE A 350 18.90 -9.72 4.81
CA ILE A 350 20.12 -9.85 4.01
C ILE A 350 20.63 -8.47 3.58
N LEU A 351 19.76 -7.61 3.05
CA LEU A 351 20.15 -6.26 2.63
C LEU A 351 20.68 -5.44 3.81
N PHE A 352 20.02 -5.51 4.97
CA PHE A 352 20.47 -4.81 6.17
C PHE A 352 21.81 -5.35 6.67
N ALA A 353 21.98 -6.68 6.70
CA ALA A 353 23.27 -7.29 7.06
C ALA A 353 24.38 -6.89 6.08
N LEU A 354 24.11 -6.86 4.77
CA LEU A 354 25.07 -6.40 3.77
C LEU A 354 25.49 -4.95 3.99
N ILE A 355 24.55 -4.06 4.35
CA ILE A 355 24.84 -2.67 4.69
C ILE A 355 25.75 -2.59 5.92
N LEU A 356 25.44 -3.33 7.00
CA LEU A 356 26.26 -3.33 8.21
C LEU A 356 27.66 -3.90 7.94
N CYS A 357 27.77 -4.95 7.14
CA CYS A 357 29.06 -5.51 6.70
C CYS A 357 29.85 -4.49 5.85
N ALA A 358 29.20 -3.80 4.91
CA ALA A 358 29.85 -2.78 4.10
C ALA A 358 30.38 -1.62 4.96
N LEU A 359 29.59 -1.15 5.93
CA LEU A 359 30.02 -0.13 6.89
C LEU A 359 31.18 -0.61 7.76
N GLN A 360 31.19 -1.87 8.17
CA GLN A 360 32.31 -2.46 8.91
C GLN A 360 33.59 -2.51 8.08
N VAL A 361 33.50 -2.89 6.81
CA VAL A 361 34.64 -2.90 5.87
C VAL A 361 35.18 -1.48 5.66
N LEU A 362 34.32 -0.47 5.69
CA LEU A 362 34.69 0.95 5.62
C LEU A 362 35.24 1.51 6.95
N GLY A 363 35.40 0.69 7.99
CA GLY A 363 36.00 1.09 9.27
C GLY A 363 35.02 1.68 10.29
N TYR A 364 33.71 1.68 10.02
CA TYR A 364 32.69 2.07 11.00
C TYR A 364 32.43 0.94 12.01
N ALA A 365 31.95 1.30 13.21
CA ALA A 365 31.45 0.35 14.19
C ALA A 365 29.92 0.18 14.04
N PRO A 366 29.43 -0.76 13.20
CA PRO A 366 28.02 -0.81 12.79
C PRO A 366 27.06 -1.01 13.97
N VAL A 367 27.46 -1.77 14.99
CA VAL A 367 26.63 -2.03 16.18
C VAL A 367 26.32 -0.75 16.96
N SER A 368 27.26 0.21 16.98
CA SER A 368 27.06 1.51 17.64
C SER A 368 26.12 2.45 16.89
N LEU A 369 25.89 2.18 15.60
CA LEU A 369 25.00 2.95 14.74
C LEU A 369 23.55 2.44 14.80
N ILE A 370 23.31 1.24 15.35
CA ILE A 370 21.96 0.70 15.50
C ILE A 370 21.22 1.53 16.56
N PRO A 371 20.06 2.13 16.25
CA PRO A 371 19.30 2.90 17.20
C PRO A 371 18.88 2.03 18.39
N LYS A 372 18.99 2.57 19.62
CA LYS A 372 18.71 1.83 20.86
C LYS A 372 17.24 1.40 20.94
N GLU A 373 16.37 2.15 20.27
CA GLU A 373 14.95 1.89 20.13
C GLU A 373 14.70 0.63 19.27
N PHE A 374 15.62 0.30 18.36
CA PHE A 374 15.55 -0.92 17.56
C PHE A 374 16.01 -2.12 18.38
N ASN A 375 15.06 -2.68 19.11
CA ASN A 375 15.25 -3.88 19.93
C ASN A 375 14.39 -5.04 19.41
N PHE A 376 14.61 -6.23 19.99
CA PHE A 376 13.86 -7.43 19.64
C PHE A 376 12.33 -7.26 19.72
N ARG A 377 11.83 -6.40 20.62
CA ARG A 377 10.39 -6.15 20.78
C ARG A 377 9.83 -5.40 19.58
N THR A 378 10.50 -4.32 19.15
CA THR A 378 10.09 -3.56 17.96
C THR A 378 10.17 -4.41 16.69
N PHE A 379 11.20 -5.25 16.57
CA PHE A 379 11.34 -6.20 15.47
C PHE A 379 10.19 -7.23 15.47
N ALA A 380 9.91 -7.87 16.61
CA ALA A 380 8.82 -8.84 16.74
C ALA A 380 7.46 -8.19 16.45
N ALA A 381 7.24 -6.95 16.90
CA ALA A 381 6.02 -6.20 16.62
C ALA A 381 5.86 -5.94 15.11
N ALA A 382 6.89 -5.42 14.43
CA ALA A 382 6.86 -5.20 12.97
C ALA A 382 6.61 -6.52 12.20
N LEU A 383 7.22 -7.62 12.66
CA LEU A 383 7.08 -8.94 12.07
C LEU A 383 5.64 -9.47 12.19
N LEU A 384 5.03 -9.39 13.38
CA LEU A 384 3.63 -9.79 13.60
C LEU A 384 2.64 -8.88 12.88
N THR A 385 2.85 -7.56 12.92
CA THR A 385 1.99 -6.58 12.26
C THR A 385 2.01 -6.77 10.75
N SER A 386 3.17 -6.98 10.14
CA SER A 386 3.27 -7.21 8.69
C SER A 386 2.53 -8.48 8.25
N TRP A 387 2.62 -9.57 9.01
CA TRP A 387 1.85 -10.79 8.75
C TRP A 387 0.34 -10.55 8.90
N GLY A 388 -0.07 -9.93 10.01
CA GLY A 388 -1.47 -9.59 10.26
C GLY A 388 -2.05 -8.77 9.12
N LEU A 389 -1.35 -7.73 8.66
CA LEU A 389 -1.79 -6.91 7.53
C LEU A 389 -1.86 -7.73 6.24
N MET A 390 -0.80 -8.46 5.87
CA MET A 390 -0.77 -9.24 4.63
C MET A 390 -1.89 -10.27 4.56
N GLY A 391 -2.06 -11.06 5.62
CA GLY A 391 -3.10 -12.07 5.70
C GLY A 391 -4.49 -11.45 5.62
N ASN A 392 -4.79 -10.44 6.43
CA ASN A 392 -6.12 -9.81 6.42
C ASN A 392 -6.41 -9.14 5.07
N PHE A 393 -5.48 -8.37 4.50
CA PHE A 393 -5.69 -7.73 3.21
C PHE A 393 -5.84 -8.73 2.06
N ALA A 394 -5.10 -9.84 2.09
CA ALA A 394 -5.31 -10.94 1.15
C ALA A 394 -6.74 -11.47 1.23
N THR A 395 -7.23 -11.76 2.43
CA THR A 395 -8.59 -12.31 2.60
C THR A 395 -9.69 -11.32 2.21
N VAL A 396 -9.54 -10.03 2.50
CA VAL A 396 -10.50 -9.00 2.07
C VAL A 396 -10.48 -8.83 0.55
N ALA A 397 -9.29 -8.85 -0.06
CA ALA A 397 -9.16 -8.75 -1.52
C ALA A 397 -9.77 -9.99 -2.23
N LEU A 398 -9.61 -11.20 -1.67
CA LEU A 398 -10.22 -12.43 -2.18
C LEU A 398 -11.74 -12.40 -2.19
N MET A 399 -12.37 -11.70 -1.25
CA MET A 399 -13.84 -11.55 -1.25
C MET A 399 -14.36 -10.75 -2.46
N GLY A 400 -13.48 -10.27 -3.35
CA GLY A 400 -13.85 -9.43 -4.49
C GLY A 400 -14.47 -8.11 -4.04
N ARG A 401 -14.15 -7.68 -2.80
CA ARG A 401 -14.66 -6.48 -2.15
C ARG A 401 -13.50 -5.54 -1.84
N ALA A 402 -12.67 -5.24 -2.84
CA ALA A 402 -11.67 -4.17 -2.71
C ALA A 402 -12.30 -2.83 -2.25
N ARG A 403 -13.59 -2.59 -2.56
CA ARG A 403 -14.37 -1.47 -2.01
C ARG A 403 -14.47 -1.45 -0.48
N LEU A 404 -14.45 -2.61 0.20
CA LEU A 404 -14.40 -2.67 1.67
C LEU A 404 -13.06 -2.21 2.22
N VAL A 405 -11.94 -2.58 1.57
CA VAL A 405 -10.61 -2.06 1.94
C VAL A 405 -10.65 -0.53 1.94
N TYR A 406 -11.16 0.08 0.87
CA TYR A 406 -11.28 1.53 0.79
C TYR A 406 -12.22 2.11 1.84
N ARG A 407 -13.34 1.44 2.17
CA ARG A 407 -14.26 1.90 3.22
C ARG A 407 -13.64 1.84 4.61
N VAL A 408 -12.82 0.83 4.89
CA VAL A 408 -12.10 0.71 6.16
C VAL A 408 -11.04 1.79 6.27
N LEU A 409 -10.22 1.98 5.22
CA LEU A 409 -9.22 3.05 5.18
C LEU A 409 -9.86 4.45 5.28
N LEU A 410 -10.98 4.67 4.59
CA LEU A 410 -11.81 5.88 4.72
C LEU A 410 -12.30 6.07 6.16
N GLY A 411 -12.91 5.03 6.74
CA GLY A 411 -13.44 5.08 8.09
C GLY A 411 -12.37 5.42 9.11
N ILE A 412 -11.19 4.81 9.01
CA ILE A 412 -10.04 5.10 9.86
C ILE A 412 -9.58 6.55 9.66
N SER A 413 -9.41 6.99 8.42
CA SER A 413 -8.95 8.36 8.12
C SER A 413 -9.94 9.41 8.63
N THR A 414 -11.23 9.23 8.38
CA THR A 414 -12.30 10.11 8.87
C THR A 414 -12.38 10.08 10.39
N ALA A 415 -12.25 8.92 11.03
CA ALA A 415 -12.27 8.81 12.49
C ALA A 415 -11.09 9.54 13.13
N VAL A 416 -9.89 9.45 12.54
CA VAL A 416 -8.71 10.22 12.98
C VAL A 416 -8.96 11.72 12.83
N VAL A 417 -9.47 12.15 11.68
CA VAL A 417 -9.78 13.56 11.39
C VAL A 417 -10.82 14.11 12.38
N VAL A 418 -11.96 13.44 12.51
CA VAL A 418 -13.03 13.83 13.44
C VAL A 418 -12.53 13.78 14.87
N GLY A 419 -11.73 12.77 15.23
CA GLY A 419 -11.09 12.66 16.54
C GLY A 419 -10.26 13.91 16.85
N ILE A 420 -9.33 14.29 15.98
CA ILE A 420 -8.49 15.49 16.20
C ILE A 420 -9.33 16.77 16.23
N LEU A 421 -10.36 16.91 15.37
CA LEU A 421 -11.26 18.07 15.39
C LEU A 421 -12.01 18.17 16.72
N MET A 422 -12.55 17.06 17.19
CA MET A 422 -13.29 16.99 18.46
C MET A 422 -12.38 17.31 19.64
N THR A 423 -11.17 16.75 19.69
CA THR A 423 -10.24 17.02 20.79
C THR A 423 -9.73 18.45 20.81
N LYS A 424 -9.63 19.10 19.65
CA LYS A 424 -9.20 20.48 19.58
C LYS A 424 -10.31 21.49 19.90
N TYR A 425 -11.52 21.28 19.39
CA TYR A 425 -12.57 22.31 19.38
C TYR A 425 -13.77 22.01 20.27
N ALA A 426 -14.04 20.74 20.61
CA ALA A 426 -15.28 20.35 21.26
C ALA A 426 -15.09 19.70 22.65
N LEU A 427 -13.97 19.01 22.87
CA LEU A 427 -13.76 18.18 24.04
C LEU A 427 -12.73 18.80 24.99
N THR A 428 -12.98 18.66 26.29
CA THR A 428 -11.95 18.90 27.31
C THR A 428 -10.86 17.82 27.21
N PRO A 429 -9.62 18.05 27.68
CA PRO A 429 -8.54 17.06 27.63
C PRO A 429 -8.93 15.70 28.23
N LEU A 430 -9.65 15.71 29.34
CA LEU A 430 -10.15 14.49 29.98
C LEU A 430 -11.17 13.75 29.11
N ALA A 431 -12.07 14.47 28.41
CA ALA A 431 -13.05 13.87 27.51
C ALA A 431 -12.38 13.34 26.23
N ALA A 432 -11.36 14.02 25.74
CA ALA A 432 -10.51 13.58 24.63
C ALA A 432 -9.80 12.26 24.95
N ASP A 433 -9.14 12.15 26.10
CA ASP A 433 -8.48 10.92 26.54
C ASP A 433 -9.46 9.75 26.66
N ARG A 434 -10.66 10.00 27.21
CA ARG A 434 -11.71 8.98 27.30
C ARG A 434 -12.26 8.57 25.93
N LEU A 435 -12.40 9.52 25.00
CA LEU A 435 -12.84 9.22 23.64
C LEU A 435 -11.80 8.35 22.91
N TYR A 436 -10.52 8.72 22.97
CA TYR A 436 -9.45 7.92 22.37
C TYR A 436 -9.37 6.54 23.01
N GLY A 437 -9.37 6.47 24.34
CA GLY A 437 -9.39 5.20 25.07
C GLY A 437 -10.57 4.31 24.68
N GLY A 438 -11.77 4.90 24.60
CA GLY A 438 -12.99 4.21 24.17
C GLY A 438 -12.91 3.70 22.74
N LEU A 439 -12.39 4.50 21.80
CA LEU A 439 -12.20 4.11 20.40
C LEU A 439 -11.18 2.98 20.26
N LEU A 440 -10.04 3.07 20.94
CA LEU A 440 -9.01 2.03 20.93
C LEU A 440 -9.55 0.70 21.49
N SER A 441 -10.30 0.75 22.59
CA SER A 441 -10.99 -0.42 23.14
C SER A 441 -12.05 -0.97 22.20
N ALA A 442 -12.86 -0.12 21.58
CA ALA A 442 -13.88 -0.55 20.63
C ALA A 442 -13.25 -1.28 19.43
N LEU A 443 -12.13 -0.76 18.90
CA LEU A 443 -11.37 -1.41 17.83
C LEU A 443 -10.77 -2.75 18.28
N GLY A 444 -10.21 -2.80 19.49
CA GLY A 444 -9.70 -4.04 20.08
C GLY A 444 -10.78 -5.11 20.21
N LEU A 445 -11.90 -4.75 20.83
CA LEU A 445 -13.07 -5.63 21.00
C LEU A 445 -13.66 -6.08 19.66
N ALA A 446 -13.79 -5.17 18.69
CA ALA A 446 -14.28 -5.51 17.36
C ALA A 446 -13.36 -6.51 16.65
N SER A 447 -12.04 -6.37 16.83
CA SER A 447 -11.04 -7.28 16.25
C SER A 447 -11.12 -8.68 16.88
N VAL A 448 -11.25 -8.78 18.20
CA VAL A 448 -11.46 -10.07 18.89
C VAL A 448 -12.79 -10.70 18.48
N ALA A 449 -13.88 -9.93 18.54
CA ALA A 449 -15.21 -10.43 18.19
C ALA A 449 -15.29 -10.89 16.73
N GLY A 450 -14.73 -10.12 15.80
CA GLY A 450 -14.66 -10.47 14.38
C GLY A 450 -13.83 -11.72 14.11
N THR A 451 -12.70 -11.88 14.81
CA THR A 451 -11.84 -13.06 14.70
C THR A 451 -12.54 -14.31 15.25
N SER A 452 -13.13 -14.21 16.45
CA SER A 452 -13.89 -15.29 17.09
C SER A 452 -15.09 -15.72 16.24
N TRP A 453 -15.84 -14.75 15.71
CA TRP A 453 -16.94 -15.02 14.78
C TRP A 453 -16.46 -15.74 13.53
N SER A 454 -15.34 -15.31 12.95
CA SER A 454 -14.77 -15.93 11.74
C SER A 454 -14.34 -17.37 12.01
N LEU A 455 -13.68 -17.65 13.15
CA LEU A 455 -13.32 -19.01 13.56
C LEU A 455 -14.56 -19.89 13.74
N TYR A 456 -15.57 -19.40 14.45
CA TYR A 456 -16.83 -20.11 14.64
C TYR A 456 -17.54 -20.40 13.31
N ALA A 457 -17.63 -19.40 12.42
CA ALA A 457 -18.27 -19.54 11.11
C ALA A 457 -17.52 -20.54 10.21
N ALA A 458 -16.18 -20.52 10.22
CA ALA A 458 -15.35 -21.46 9.47
C ALA A 458 -15.51 -22.89 9.99
N GLN A 459 -15.56 -23.08 11.31
CA GLN A 459 -15.77 -24.38 11.94
C GLN A 459 -17.18 -24.93 11.66
N LYS A 460 -18.22 -24.11 11.79
CA LYS A 460 -19.61 -24.48 11.49
C LYS A 460 -19.78 -24.94 10.04
N ARG A 461 -19.04 -24.31 9.11
CA ARG A 461 -19.02 -24.68 7.69
C ARG A 461 -18.05 -25.83 7.35
N ARG A 462 -17.40 -26.44 8.36
CA ARG A 462 -16.41 -27.52 8.21
C ARG A 462 -15.24 -27.15 7.29
N LEU A 463 -14.91 -25.86 7.21
CA LEU A 463 -13.79 -25.36 6.40
C LEU A 463 -12.44 -25.47 7.15
N ILE A 464 -12.48 -25.48 8.48
CA ILE A 464 -11.34 -25.71 9.36
C ILE A 464 -11.66 -26.85 10.33
N THR A 465 -10.64 -27.58 10.75
CA THR A 465 -10.78 -28.61 11.78
C THR A 465 -10.78 -27.97 13.18
N PRO A 466 -11.42 -28.59 14.18
CA PRO A 466 -11.38 -28.11 15.56
C PRO A 466 -9.95 -27.91 16.10
N ARG A 467 -9.01 -28.76 15.64
CA ARG A 467 -7.58 -28.65 15.99
C ARG A 467 -6.99 -27.31 15.56
N ILE A 468 -7.29 -26.84 14.35
CA ILE A 468 -6.79 -25.54 13.85
C ILE A 468 -7.39 -24.39 14.66
N ALA A 469 -8.68 -24.47 15.02
CA ALA A 469 -9.33 -23.45 15.83
C ALA A 469 -8.69 -23.33 17.23
N TRP A 470 -8.42 -24.47 17.89
CA TRP A 470 -7.74 -24.49 19.18
C TRP A 470 -6.28 -24.00 19.09
N LEU A 471 -5.56 -24.36 18.03
CA LEU A 471 -4.21 -23.85 17.79
C LEU A 471 -4.20 -22.33 17.57
N ALA A 472 -5.21 -21.77 16.88
CA ALA A 472 -5.34 -20.33 16.71
C ALA A 472 -5.59 -19.62 18.06
N VAL A 473 -6.48 -20.17 18.89
CA VAL A 473 -6.78 -19.63 20.24
C VAL A 473 -5.55 -19.71 21.13
N ALA A 474 -4.86 -20.86 21.15
CA ALA A 474 -3.63 -21.05 21.93
C ALA A 474 -2.51 -20.10 21.47
N SER A 475 -2.34 -19.92 20.16
CA SER A 475 -1.34 -19.00 19.59
C SER A 475 -1.65 -17.55 19.95
N TRP A 476 -2.91 -17.13 19.85
CA TRP A 476 -3.34 -15.80 20.26
C TRP A 476 -3.13 -15.57 21.77
N GLY A 477 -3.46 -16.55 22.60
CA GLY A 477 -3.22 -16.49 24.05
C GLY A 477 -1.74 -16.38 24.39
N ALA A 478 -0.88 -17.18 23.74
CA ALA A 478 0.57 -17.13 23.91
C ALA A 478 1.16 -15.78 23.48
N LEU A 479 0.75 -15.26 22.31
CA LEU A 479 1.17 -13.94 21.83
C LEU A 479 0.73 -12.82 22.77
N THR A 480 -0.48 -12.93 23.32
CA THR A 480 -1.01 -11.96 24.28
C THR A 480 -0.20 -11.96 25.57
N ALA A 481 0.03 -13.14 26.15
CA ALA A 481 0.85 -13.30 27.36
C ALA A 481 2.28 -12.78 27.15
N PHE A 482 2.90 -13.12 26.02
CA PHE A 482 4.23 -12.63 25.67
C PHE A 482 4.27 -11.10 25.54
N THR A 483 3.24 -10.50 24.93
CA THR A 483 3.16 -9.04 24.77
C THR A 483 3.06 -8.35 26.12
N PHE A 484 2.23 -8.83 27.04
CA PHE A 484 2.14 -8.27 28.40
C PHE A 484 3.42 -8.47 29.21
N TYR A 485 4.10 -9.60 29.06
CA TYR A 485 5.41 -9.82 29.68
C TYR A 485 6.49 -8.88 29.12
N ALA A 486 6.42 -8.55 27.83
CA ALA A 486 7.41 -7.71 27.15
C ALA A 486 7.17 -6.20 27.33
N ILE A 487 6.04 -5.75 27.87
CA ILE A 487 5.81 -4.33 28.14
C ILE A 487 6.66 -3.92 29.36
N PRO A 488 7.51 -2.88 29.28
CA PRO A 488 8.25 -2.40 30.44
C PRO A 488 7.30 -2.02 31.57
N THR A 489 7.58 -2.46 32.79
CA THR A 489 6.82 -2.14 34.02
C THR A 489 6.90 -0.67 34.43
N VAL A 490 7.53 0.18 33.61
CA VAL A 490 7.89 1.56 33.92
C VAL A 490 6.63 2.43 33.76
N GLU A 491 6.06 2.77 34.91
CA GLU A 491 4.98 3.74 35.16
C GLU A 491 3.56 3.31 34.73
N MET A 492 3.01 2.33 35.45
CA MET A 492 1.57 2.08 35.57
C MET A 492 0.83 3.19 36.36
N SER A 493 1.27 4.45 36.30
CA SER A 493 0.65 5.56 37.03
C SER A 493 -0.77 5.89 36.53
N ASN A 494 -1.12 5.47 35.31
CA ASN A 494 -2.45 5.66 34.73
C ASN A 494 -3.07 4.34 34.24
N ILE A 495 -3.67 3.60 35.19
CA ILE A 495 -4.34 2.30 34.95
C ILE A 495 -5.36 2.37 33.80
N GLY A 496 -6.06 3.50 33.65
CA GLY A 496 -7.06 3.68 32.60
C GLY A 496 -6.47 3.62 31.19
N HIS A 497 -5.38 4.35 30.93
CA HIS A 497 -4.70 4.33 29.64
C HIS A 497 -4.17 2.93 29.28
N TRP A 498 -3.62 2.23 30.26
CA TRP A 498 -3.12 0.87 30.09
C TRP A 498 -4.22 -0.14 29.76
N LEU A 499 -5.41 0.02 30.34
CA LEU A 499 -6.55 -0.84 30.02
C LEU A 499 -7.00 -0.65 28.56
N PHE A 500 -7.09 0.60 28.09
CA PHE A 500 -7.46 0.90 26.70
C PHE A 500 -6.40 0.40 25.70
N LEU A 501 -5.12 0.66 25.98
CA LEU A 501 -4.02 0.20 25.14
C LEU A 501 -3.92 -1.34 25.15
N GLY A 502 -4.09 -1.96 26.32
CA GLY A 502 -4.09 -3.42 26.47
C GLY A 502 -5.16 -4.08 25.63
N LEU A 503 -6.39 -3.54 25.63
CA LEU A 503 -7.49 -4.06 24.80
C LEU A 503 -7.18 -3.92 23.30
N LEU A 504 -6.60 -2.81 22.86
CA LEU A 504 -6.15 -2.64 21.48
C LEU A 504 -5.06 -3.66 21.09
N LEU A 505 -4.07 -3.87 21.96
CA LEU A 505 -2.99 -4.82 21.73
C LEU A 505 -3.54 -6.26 21.62
N ILE A 506 -4.38 -6.67 22.57
CA ILE A 506 -5.06 -7.98 22.56
C ILE A 506 -5.85 -8.17 21.25
N GLY A 507 -6.60 -7.15 20.83
CA GLY A 507 -7.37 -7.19 19.59
C GLY A 507 -6.50 -7.22 18.34
N SER A 508 -5.40 -6.47 18.31
CA SER A 508 -4.46 -6.45 17.20
C SER A 508 -3.77 -7.81 17.03
N LEU A 509 -3.47 -8.50 18.13
CA LEU A 509 -2.93 -9.87 18.10
C LEU A 509 -3.97 -10.90 17.61
N ALA A 510 -5.27 -10.66 17.82
CA ALA A 510 -6.30 -11.51 17.23
C ALA A 510 -6.28 -11.45 15.69
N LEU A 511 -5.94 -10.29 15.11
CA LEU A 511 -5.81 -10.13 13.66
C LEU A 511 -4.64 -10.94 13.07
N VAL A 512 -3.63 -11.31 13.86
CA VAL A 512 -2.50 -12.17 13.42
C VAL A 512 -3.00 -13.59 13.11
N VAL A 513 -3.97 -14.09 13.86
CA VAL A 513 -4.53 -15.45 13.69
C VAL A 513 -5.79 -15.48 12.82
N ALA A 514 -6.45 -14.33 12.61
CA ALA A 514 -7.65 -14.21 11.78
C ALA A 514 -7.53 -14.84 10.37
N PRO A 515 -6.40 -14.70 9.63
CA PRO A 515 -6.23 -15.29 8.30
C PRO A 515 -6.48 -16.80 8.23
N LEU A 516 -6.24 -17.53 9.32
CA LEU A 516 -6.47 -18.99 9.39
C LEU A 516 -7.94 -19.35 9.17
N ALA A 517 -8.87 -18.47 9.57
CA ALA A 517 -10.30 -18.66 9.39
C ALA A 517 -10.85 -17.82 8.22
N THR A 518 -10.36 -16.60 8.02
CA THR A 518 -10.89 -15.68 7.02
C THR A 518 -10.50 -16.07 5.60
N ALA A 519 -9.35 -16.71 5.37
CA ALA A 519 -8.95 -17.19 4.04
C ALA A 519 -9.87 -18.26 3.46
N PRO A 520 -10.16 -19.38 4.16
CA PRO A 520 -11.10 -20.37 3.64
C PRO A 520 -12.52 -19.81 3.51
N LEU A 521 -12.95 -18.94 4.43
CA LEU A 521 -14.24 -18.26 4.32
C LEU A 521 -14.33 -17.36 3.09
N ALA A 522 -13.28 -16.58 2.80
CA ALA A 522 -13.21 -15.71 1.64
C ALA A 522 -13.26 -16.50 0.32
N LEU A 523 -12.51 -17.61 0.24
CA LEU A 523 -12.54 -18.50 -0.92
C LEU A 523 -13.93 -19.14 -1.10
N ALA A 524 -14.52 -19.66 -0.03
CA ALA A 524 -15.88 -20.23 -0.07
C ALA A 524 -16.93 -19.19 -0.50
N TRP A 525 -16.76 -17.94 -0.07
CA TRP A 525 -17.65 -16.83 -0.46
C TRP A 525 -17.52 -16.47 -1.94
N ASN A 526 -16.33 -16.53 -2.52
CA ASN A 526 -16.11 -16.13 -3.91
C ASN A 526 -16.72 -17.13 -4.93
N ARG A 527 -17.15 -18.33 -4.50
CA ARG A 527 -17.81 -19.35 -5.35
C ARG A 527 -19.23 -19.00 -5.81
N THR A 528 -19.90 -18.10 -5.09
CA THR A 528 -21.28 -17.71 -5.39
C THR A 528 -21.37 -16.51 -6.35
N ARG A 529 -20.22 -16.00 -6.79
CA ARG A 529 -20.09 -15.05 -7.90
C ARG A 529 -19.55 -15.78 -9.11
#